data_AF-A0A7Y5K6T7-F1
#
_entry.id   AF-A0A7Y5K6T7-F1
#
_cell.length_a   1.000
_cell.length_b   1.000
_cell.length_c   1.000
_cell.angle_alpha   90.00
_cell.angle_beta   90.00
_cell.angle_gamma   90.00
#
_symmetry.space_group_name_H-M   'P 1'
#
loop_
_entity.id
_entity.type
_entity.pdbx_description
1 polymer ?
#
loop_
_entity_poly.entity_id
_entity_poly.type
_entity_poly.pdbx_seq_one_letter_code
_entity_poly.pdbx_strand_id
1 'polypeptide(L)'
;MTALSPGLTKLLPALSANEQSELERFAMYLLLRRKISAEQILTDDISTPELAQWVTRGGGFDWLAAEPDLYSESDGEAVVWPDKA
;
A
#
# COMPACT_ATOMS: atom_id res chain seq x y z
N MET A 1 13.42 -12.36 14.12
CA MET A 1 12.55 -11.17 14.04
C MET A 1 12.63 -10.45 15.38
N THR A 2 13.33 -9.33 15.45
CA THR A 2 13.48 -8.57 16.70
C THR A 2 12.17 -7.81 16.95
N ALA A 3 11.47 -8.13 18.03
CA ALA A 3 10.21 -7.46 18.35
C ALA A 3 10.45 -5.98 18.70
N LEU A 4 9.52 -5.11 18.29
CA LEU A 4 9.48 -3.72 18.74
C LEU A 4 9.39 -3.68 20.27
N SER A 5 10.03 -2.67 20.88
CA SER A 5 9.98 -2.54 22.34
C SER A 5 8.54 -2.30 22.79
N PRO A 6 8.09 -2.84 23.94
CA PRO A 6 6.72 -2.70 24.41
C PRO A 6 6.24 -1.25 24.56
N GLY A 7 7.16 -0.31 24.77
CA GLY A 7 6.86 1.12 24.80
C GLY A 7 6.57 1.69 23.42
N LEU A 8 7.37 1.34 22.41
CA LEU A 8 7.17 1.77 21.02
C LEU A 8 5.84 1.25 20.45
N THR A 9 5.49 0.00 20.74
CA THR A 9 4.23 -0.60 20.29
C THR A 9 3.01 0.13 20.84
N LYS A 10 3.11 0.76 22.02
CA LYS A 10 2.02 1.56 22.62
C LYS A 10 1.99 3.00 22.13
N LEU A 11 3.14 3.56 21.77
CA LEU A 11 3.25 4.97 21.39
C LEU A 11 2.97 5.21 19.90
N LEU A 12 3.33 4.27 19.02
CA LEU A 12 3.10 4.40 17.58
C LEU A 12 1.63 4.66 17.20
N PRO A 13 0.62 3.98 17.80
CA PRO A 13 -0.79 4.25 17.50
C PRO A 13 -1.31 5.56 18.10
N ALA A 14 -0.57 6.16 19.03
CA ALA A 14 -0.96 7.38 19.74
C ALA A 14 -0.37 8.66 19.13
N LEU A 15 0.40 8.53 18.04
CA LEU A 15 1.00 9.67 17.35
C LEU A 15 -0.08 10.51 16.66
N SER A 16 0.06 11.84 16.75
CA SER A 16 -0.68 12.76 15.89
C SER A 16 -0.20 12.64 14.45
N ALA A 17 -1.01 13.14 13.50
CA ALA A 17 -0.67 13.14 12.08
C ALA A 17 0.67 13.87 11.79
N ASN A 18 0.99 14.93 12.54
CA ASN A 18 2.25 15.65 12.38
C ASN A 18 3.45 14.80 12.87
N GLU A 19 3.34 14.21 14.05
CA GLU A 19 4.39 13.36 14.61
C GLU A 19 4.64 12.10 13.77
N GLN A 20 3.57 11.52 13.21
CA GLN A 20 3.67 10.42 12.26
C GLN A 20 4.45 10.83 10.99
N SER A 21 4.13 12.01 10.41
CA SER A 21 4.82 12.52 9.23
C SER A 21 6.32 12.78 9.50
N GLU A 22 6.66 13.29 10.68
CA GLU A 22 8.05 13.49 11.09
C GLU A 22 8.80 12.17 11.25
N LEU A 23 8.15 11.16 11.85
CA LEU A 23 8.71 9.82 12.01
C LEU A 23 8.98 9.15 10.65
N GLU A 24 8.03 9.26 9.71
CA GLU A 24 8.17 8.73 8.35
C GLU A 24 9.33 9.40 7.60
N ARG A 25 9.45 10.72 7.68
CA ARG A 25 10.58 11.46 7.07
C ARG A 25 11.92 11.02 7.66
N PHE A 26 11.98 10.85 8.98
CA PHE A 26 13.18 10.40 9.65
C PHE A 26 13.56 8.97 9.25
N ALA A 27 12.59 8.06 9.18
CA ALA A 27 12.80 6.69 8.72
C ALA A 27 13.32 6.66 7.28
N MET A 28 12.71 7.44 6.38
CA MET A 28 13.13 7.57 4.98
C MET A 28 14.58 8.06 4.87
N TYR A 29 14.96 9.07 5.66
CA TYR A 29 16.32 9.58 5.72
C TYR A 29 17.31 8.50 6.16
N LEU A 30 16.97 7.69 7.17
CA LEU A 30 17.84 6.61 7.65
C LEU A 30 18.02 5.50 6.61
N LEU A 31 16.95 5.12 5.91
CA LEU A 31 16.99 4.12 4.84
C LEU A 31 17.92 4.58 3.71
N LEU A 32 17.72 5.81 3.22
CA LEU A 32 18.53 6.42 2.18
C LEU A 32 20.00 6.56 2.59
N ARG A 33 20.26 7.11 3.79
CA ARG A 33 21.62 7.33 4.31
C ARG A 33 22.40 6.03 4.45
N ARG A 34 21.74 4.95 4.90
CA ARG A 34 22.39 3.65 5.11
C ARG A 34 22.55 2.87 3.82
N LYS A 35 22.11 3.40 2.67
CA LYS A 35 21.96 2.65 1.42
C LYS A 35 21.24 1.32 1.68
N ILE A 36 20.33 1.32 2.65
CA ILE A 36 19.30 0.29 2.75
C ILE A 36 18.30 0.75 1.70
N SER A 37 18.71 0.61 0.44
CA SER A 37 17.79 0.71 -0.66
C SER A 37 16.62 -0.19 -0.31
N ALA A 38 15.41 0.22 -0.66
CA ALA A 38 14.28 -0.69 -0.78
C ALA A 38 14.52 -1.77 -1.88
N GLU A 39 15.77 -2.14 -2.15
CA GLU A 39 16.24 -3.17 -3.09
C GLU A 39 15.88 -4.59 -2.64
N GLN A 40 15.30 -4.77 -1.45
CA GLN A 40 14.71 -6.05 -1.04
C GLN A 40 13.17 -6.05 -1.00
N ILE A 41 12.53 -5.02 -1.53
CA ILE A 41 11.24 -5.24 -2.18
C ILE A 41 11.61 -5.39 -3.65
N LEU A 42 12.05 -6.59 -4.02
CA LEU A 42 12.22 -7.01 -5.40
C LEU A 42 10.87 -6.84 -6.09
N THR A 43 10.63 -5.67 -6.69
CA THR A 43 9.49 -5.45 -7.58
C THR A 43 9.61 -6.33 -8.83
N ASP A 44 10.80 -6.87 -9.09
CA ASP A 44 11.06 -7.91 -10.09
C ASP A 44 10.63 -9.33 -9.64
N ASP A 45 10.47 -9.61 -8.33
CA ASP A 45 9.97 -10.90 -7.81
C ASP A 45 8.49 -10.86 -7.42
N ILE A 46 7.89 -9.67 -7.30
CA ILE A 46 6.45 -9.58 -7.04
C ILE A 46 5.73 -9.82 -8.36
N SER A 47 5.11 -10.99 -8.46
CA SER A 47 4.31 -11.34 -9.64
C SER A 47 3.23 -10.26 -9.88
N THR A 48 2.97 -9.93 -11.15
CA THR A 48 1.90 -8.98 -11.54
C THR A 48 0.56 -9.21 -10.81
N PRO A 49 0.14 -10.46 -10.53
CA PRO A 49 -1.05 -10.74 -9.72
C PRO A 49 -0.97 -10.24 -8.26
N GLU A 50 0.20 -10.28 -7.64
CA GLU A 50 0.39 -9.86 -6.25
C GLU A 50 0.43 -8.32 -6.12
N LEU A 51 1.03 -7.63 -7.09
CA LEU A 51 0.92 -6.18 -7.21
C LEU A 51 -0.54 -5.75 -7.39
N ALA A 52 -1.28 -6.43 -8.28
CA ALA A 52 -2.70 -6.16 -8.49
C ALA A 52 -3.51 -6.32 -7.19
N GLN A 53 -3.24 -7.35 -6.39
CA GLN A 53 -3.90 -7.51 -5.09
C GLN A 53 -3.61 -6.37 -4.12
N TRP A 54 -2.38 -5.87 -4.07
CA TRP A 54 -2.03 -4.76 -3.18
C TRP A 54 -2.68 -3.45 -3.62
N VAL A 55 -2.69 -3.17 -4.93
CA VAL A 55 -3.34 -1.96 -5.47
C VAL A 55 -4.86 -2.02 -5.26
N THR A 56 -5.49 -3.18 -5.47
CA THR A 56 -6.91 -3.40 -5.20
C THR A 56 -7.24 -3.22 -3.72
N ARG A 57 -6.43 -3.76 -2.81
CA ARG A 57 -6.64 -3.59 -1.34
C ARG A 57 -6.39 -2.16 -0.89
N GLY A 58 -5.42 -1.47 -1.48
CA GLY A 58 -5.07 -0.08 -1.18
C GLY A 58 -6.01 0.95 -1.80
N GLY A 59 -6.99 0.53 -2.61
CA GLY A 59 -7.94 1.42 -3.26
C GLY A 59 -7.37 2.21 -4.44
N GLY A 60 -6.23 1.80 -5.01
CA GLY A 60 -5.62 2.49 -6.16
C GLY A 60 -6.49 2.46 -7.44
N PHE A 61 -7.51 1.60 -7.46
CA PHE A 61 -8.51 1.47 -8.52
C PHE A 61 -9.89 1.96 -8.11
N ASP A 62 -10.05 2.60 -6.93
CA ASP A 62 -11.36 3.07 -6.46
C ASP A 62 -11.98 4.11 -7.42
N TRP A 63 -11.17 4.81 -8.20
CA TRP A 63 -11.62 5.75 -9.24
C TRP A 63 -12.32 5.05 -10.42
N LEU A 64 -11.98 3.78 -10.71
CA LEU A 64 -12.65 3.00 -11.76
C LEU A 64 -14.07 2.61 -11.39
N ALA A 65 -14.38 2.49 -10.09
CA ALA A 65 -15.74 2.26 -9.62
C ALA A 65 -16.65 3.50 -9.85
N ALA A 66 -16.05 4.68 -10.05
CA ALA A 66 -16.75 5.90 -10.38
C ALA A 66 -16.88 6.14 -11.89
N GLU A 67 -16.32 5.28 -12.74
CA GLU A 67 -16.46 5.34 -14.20
C GLU A 67 -17.65 4.48 -14.67
N PRO A 68 -18.76 5.10 -15.09
CA PRO A 68 -20.00 4.38 -15.42
C PRO A 68 -20.00 3.68 -16.79
N ASP A 69 -18.92 3.81 -17.57
CA ASP A 69 -18.90 3.43 -19.00
C ASP A 69 -18.01 2.20 -19.30
N LEU A 70 -17.69 1.39 -18.27
CA LEU A 70 -16.86 0.19 -18.44
C LEU A 70 -17.72 -1.05 -18.70
N TYR A 71 -17.55 -1.62 -19.89
CA TYR A 71 -18.24 -2.82 -20.35
C TYR A 71 -17.25 -3.96 -20.61
N SER A 72 -17.67 -5.18 -20.33
CA SER A 72 -16.88 -6.39 -20.54
C SER A 72 -16.76 -6.71 -22.03
N GLU A 73 -15.54 -7.04 -22.48
CA GLU A 73 -15.29 -7.40 -23.88
C GLU A 73 -15.91 -8.75 -24.26
N SER A 74 -16.19 -9.64 -23.30
CA SER A 74 -16.69 -10.98 -23.59
C SER A 74 -18.20 -11.06 -23.80
N ASP A 75 -18.96 -10.21 -23.11
CA ASP A 75 -20.44 -10.23 -23.11
C ASP A 75 -21.07 -8.86 -23.37
N GLY A 76 -20.30 -7.77 -23.35
CA GLY A 76 -20.79 -6.41 -23.58
C GLY A 76 -21.57 -5.84 -22.40
N GLU A 77 -21.61 -6.52 -21.26
CA GLU A 77 -22.34 -6.10 -20.07
C GLU A 77 -21.48 -5.18 -19.18
N ALA A 78 -22.13 -4.36 -18.35
CA ALA A 78 -21.42 -3.47 -17.44
C ALA A 78 -20.57 -4.27 -16.43
N VAL A 79 -19.33 -3.83 -16.20
CA VAL A 79 -18.42 -4.50 -15.27
C VAL A 79 -18.88 -4.29 -13.83
N VAL A 80 -19.14 -5.39 -13.11
CA VAL A 80 -19.43 -5.36 -11.67
C VAL A 80 -18.15 -5.62 -10.89
N TRP A 81 -17.67 -4.60 -10.19
CA TRP A 81 -16.49 -4.73 -9.32
C TRP A 81 -16.86 -5.50 -8.04
N PRO A 82 -16.06 -6.49 -7.61
CA PRO A 82 -16.31 -7.20 -6.36
C PRO A 82 -16.17 -6.22 -5.18
N ASP A 83 -17.20 -6.16 -4.34
CA ASP A 83 -17.17 -5.34 -3.12
C ASP A 83 -16.06 -5.82 -2.17
N LYS A 84 -15.40 -4.85 -1.52
CA LYS A 84 -14.32 -5.08 -0.55
C LYS A 84 -14.85 -5.95 0.61
N ALA A 85 -14.20 -7.08 0.86
CA ALA A 85 -14.35 -7.86 2.10
C ALA A 85 -13.37 -7.39 3.17
#